data_AF-A0A1M3NYN3-F1
#
_entry.id   AF-A0A1M3NYN3-F1
#
_cell.length_a   1.000
_cell.length_b   1.000
_cell.length_c   1.000
_cell.angle_alpha   90.00
_cell.angle_beta   90.00
_cell.angle_gamma   90.00
#
_symmetry.space_group_name_H-M   'P 1'
#
loop_
_entity.id
_entity.type
_entity.pdbx_description
1 polymer ?
#
loop_
_entity_poly.entity_id
_entity_poly.type
_entity_poly.pdbx_seq_one_letter_code
_entity_poly.pdbx_strand_id
1 'polypeptide(L)'
;MLKRLVKMATDMRGLPQVTINLRCADTAGNDPFYERVVRDFYRDAMRRHPKFPLVRNYEYGFSVHHMAGEPDNYLRSIESAARRNYKKSCRLGYGFGLIDYNAHLADITAILRSAPVRQGRAMPADFFTRDAAPSNNPPSRSALHDYPYFGILRDGHLYAFASCLVAGELCSIETIYGHADHLADGVVPMMIIGIAEWIATHHPDVRYYAYGTYFGATDTMQRFKRKFDFKPHRARWVLGD
;
A
#
# COMPACT_ATOMS: atom_id res chain seq x y z
N MET A 1 3.01 30.48 4.04
CA MET A 1 2.49 29.36 4.87
C MET A 1 0.98 29.43 5.10
N LEU A 2 0.41 30.55 5.55
CA LEU A 2 -1.01 30.67 5.90
C LEU A 2 -1.99 30.30 4.77
N LYS A 3 -1.77 30.78 3.54
CA LYS A 3 -2.59 30.42 2.36
C LYS A 3 -2.59 28.91 2.06
N ARG A 4 -1.47 28.22 2.32
CA ARG A 4 -1.34 26.77 2.11
C ARG A 4 -2.10 25.98 3.18
N LEU A 5 -2.08 26.44 4.42
CA LEU A 5 -2.85 25.86 5.54
C LEU A 5 -4.36 26.07 5.36
N VAL A 6 -4.79 27.27 4.96
CA VAL A 6 -6.20 27.57 4.66
C VAL A 6 -6.70 26.71 3.51
N LYS A 7 -5.94 26.59 2.42
CA LYS A 7 -6.28 25.69 1.30
C LYS A 7 -6.40 24.24 1.76
N MET A 8 -5.46 23.76 2.56
CA MET A 8 -5.50 22.40 3.12
C MET A 8 -6.74 22.17 3.99
N ALA A 9 -7.11 23.14 4.82
CA ALA A 9 -8.29 23.07 5.68
C ALA A 9 -9.61 23.07 4.87
N THR A 10 -9.68 23.86 3.80
CA THR A 10 -10.83 23.86 2.87
C THR A 10 -10.91 22.54 2.11
N ASP A 11 -9.79 22.05 1.57
CA ASP A 11 -9.72 20.77 0.86
C ASP A 11 -10.13 19.61 1.77
N MET A 12 -9.76 19.64 3.07
CA MET A 12 -10.13 18.63 4.06
C MET A 12 -11.62 18.59 4.38
N ARG A 13 -12.34 19.72 4.31
CA ARG A 13 -13.80 19.78 4.56
C ARG A 13 -14.62 19.18 3.41
N GLY A 14 -14.11 19.25 2.18
CA GLY A 14 -14.78 18.73 1.00
C GLY A 14 -14.48 17.27 0.67
N LEU A 15 -13.73 16.56 1.52
CA LEU A 15 -13.34 15.19 1.22
C LEU A 15 -14.55 14.25 1.24
N PRO A 16 -14.67 13.35 0.26
CA PRO A 16 -15.64 12.26 0.34
C PRO A 16 -15.37 11.41 1.59
N GLN A 17 -16.45 10.96 2.22
CA GLN A 17 -16.37 10.14 3.43
C GLN A 17 -16.45 8.66 3.09
N VAL A 18 -15.65 7.85 3.78
CA VAL A 18 -15.74 6.38 3.76
C VAL A 18 -15.83 5.86 5.18
N THR A 19 -16.54 4.74 5.37
CA THR A 19 -16.49 3.97 6.61
C THR A 19 -15.86 2.64 6.28
N ILE A 20 -14.79 2.30 6.99
CA ILE A 20 -14.00 1.09 6.74
C ILE A 20 -14.09 0.21 7.97
N ASN A 21 -14.68 -0.96 7.81
CA ASN A 21 -14.78 -1.98 8.85
C ASN A 21 -13.63 -2.98 8.73
N LEU A 22 -12.80 -3.03 9.77
CA LEU A 22 -11.65 -3.94 9.85
C LEU A 22 -12.05 -5.37 10.24
N ARG A 23 -13.31 -5.56 10.68
CA ARG A 23 -13.91 -6.86 11.02
C ARG A 23 -13.02 -7.68 11.96
N CYS A 24 -12.51 -7.06 13.02
CA CYS A 24 -11.54 -7.66 13.92
C CYS A 24 -12.02 -8.99 14.53
N ALA A 25 -13.32 -9.12 14.85
CA ALA A 25 -13.89 -10.37 15.35
C ALA A 25 -13.70 -11.55 14.39
N ASP A 26 -13.66 -11.30 13.07
CA ASP A 26 -13.46 -12.33 12.04
C ASP A 26 -11.99 -12.79 11.91
N THR A 27 -11.08 -12.28 12.74
CA THR A 27 -9.74 -12.86 12.91
C THR A 27 -9.76 -14.17 13.70
N ALA A 28 -10.87 -14.48 14.37
CA ALA A 28 -11.06 -15.73 15.09
C ALA A 28 -10.83 -16.95 14.18
N GLY A 29 -10.03 -17.91 14.65
CA GLY A 29 -9.67 -19.10 13.88
C GLY A 29 -8.45 -18.91 12.94
N ASN A 30 -7.96 -17.68 12.79
CA ASN A 30 -6.65 -17.41 12.19
C ASN A 30 -5.53 -17.40 13.26
N ASP A 31 -4.29 -17.14 12.86
CA ASP A 31 -3.20 -16.93 13.82
C ASP A 31 -3.39 -15.63 14.63
N PRO A 32 -3.10 -15.61 15.95
CA PRO A 32 -3.18 -14.39 16.78
C PRO A 32 -2.35 -13.19 16.27
N PHE A 33 -1.37 -13.44 15.39
CA PHE A 33 -0.71 -12.40 14.60
C PHE A 33 -1.69 -11.45 13.92
N TYR A 34 -2.74 -11.98 13.29
CA TYR A 34 -3.67 -11.20 12.48
C TYR A 34 -4.53 -10.26 13.32
N GLU A 35 -5.05 -10.73 14.45
CA GLU A 35 -5.76 -9.87 15.39
C GLU A 35 -4.86 -8.72 15.89
N ARG A 36 -3.61 -9.04 16.24
CA ARG A 36 -2.65 -8.04 16.71
C ARG A 36 -2.38 -6.97 15.67
N VAL A 37 -2.07 -7.33 14.42
CA VAL A 37 -1.77 -6.33 13.38
C VAL A 37 -3.00 -5.48 13.03
N VAL A 38 -4.20 -6.05 13.05
CA VAL A 38 -5.46 -5.29 12.86
C VAL A 38 -5.65 -4.26 13.99
N ARG A 39 -5.49 -4.68 15.24
CA ARG A 39 -5.62 -3.80 16.40
C ARG A 39 -4.53 -2.72 16.43
N ASP A 40 -3.31 -3.06 16.04
CA ASP A 40 -2.20 -2.11 15.95
C ASP A 40 -2.45 -1.08 14.83
N PHE A 41 -2.91 -1.50 13.66
CA PHE A 41 -3.34 -0.61 12.59
C PHE A 41 -4.47 0.32 13.06
N TYR A 42 -5.51 -0.22 13.71
CA TYR A 42 -6.61 0.59 14.24
C TYR A 42 -6.11 1.63 15.26
N ARG A 43 -5.21 1.23 16.16
CA ARG A 43 -4.62 2.14 17.15
C ARG A 43 -3.83 3.26 16.49
N ASP A 44 -3.04 2.96 15.46
CA ASP A 44 -2.30 3.97 14.71
C ASP A 44 -3.24 4.90 13.95
N ALA A 45 -4.26 4.35 13.27
CA ALA A 45 -5.28 5.12 12.56
C ALA A 45 -5.99 6.13 13.47
N MET A 46 -6.23 5.73 14.73
CA MET A 46 -6.96 6.49 15.74
C MET A 46 -6.07 7.42 16.58
N ARG A 47 -4.74 7.24 16.55
CA ARG A 47 -3.78 8.11 17.25
C ARG A 47 -3.87 9.54 16.73
N ARG A 48 -3.57 10.54 17.57
CA ARG A 48 -3.48 11.94 17.13
C ARG A 48 -2.35 12.14 16.10
N HIS A 49 -2.64 12.87 15.02
CA HIS A 49 -1.66 13.12 13.97
C HIS A 49 -0.47 13.95 14.51
N PRO A 50 0.80 13.56 14.27
CA PRO A 50 1.97 14.21 14.87
C PRO A 50 2.09 15.71 14.60
N LYS A 51 1.64 16.16 13.42
CA LYS A 51 1.67 17.59 13.04
C LYS A 51 0.34 18.33 13.27
N PHE A 52 -0.75 17.59 13.50
CA PHE A 52 -2.11 18.13 13.58
C PHE A 52 -2.86 17.42 14.72
N PRO A 53 -2.57 17.73 15.99
CA PRO A 53 -3.01 16.92 17.12
C PRO A 53 -4.54 16.91 17.35
N LEU A 54 -5.28 17.79 16.67
CA LEU A 54 -6.74 17.87 16.73
C LEU A 54 -7.44 16.83 15.84
N VAL A 55 -6.71 16.13 14.98
CA VAL A 55 -7.25 15.09 14.09
C VAL A 55 -6.54 13.76 14.28
N ARG A 56 -7.21 12.66 13.95
CA ARG A 56 -6.60 11.33 14.00
C ARG A 56 -5.69 11.09 12.78
N ASN A 57 -4.72 10.20 12.92
CA ASN A 57 -3.62 9.99 11.98
C ASN A 57 -4.12 9.64 10.58
N TYR A 58 -5.07 8.73 10.49
CA TYR A 58 -5.68 8.28 9.23
C TYR A 58 -7.14 8.70 9.08
N GLU A 59 -7.58 9.77 9.75
CA GLU A 59 -8.93 10.30 9.53
C GLU A 59 -9.01 11.11 8.24
N TYR A 60 -8.03 11.97 7.95
CA TYR A 60 -8.10 12.88 6.81
C TYR A 60 -7.05 12.60 5.75
N GLY A 61 -7.50 12.49 4.50
CA GLY A 61 -6.62 12.26 3.36
C GLY A 61 -6.09 10.84 3.30
N PHE A 62 -6.76 9.87 3.92
CA PHE A 62 -6.43 8.47 3.69
C PHE A 62 -6.71 8.16 2.20
N SER A 63 -5.69 7.69 1.48
CA SER A 63 -5.75 7.58 0.02
C SER A 63 -6.30 6.21 -0.34
N VAL A 64 -7.52 6.15 -0.86
CA VAL A 64 -8.18 4.89 -1.21
C VAL A 64 -8.72 4.93 -2.63
N HIS A 65 -8.68 3.77 -3.26
CA HIS A 65 -9.48 3.41 -4.42
C HIS A 65 -10.62 2.50 -3.96
N HIS A 66 -11.82 2.74 -4.47
CA HIS A 66 -12.98 1.90 -4.17
C HIS A 66 -13.01 0.74 -5.16
N MET A 67 -12.82 -0.48 -4.65
CA MET A 67 -12.96 -1.71 -5.42
C MET A 67 -14.45 -1.89 -5.71
N ALA A 68 -14.94 -1.37 -6.84
CA ALA A 68 -16.24 -1.79 -7.35
C ALA A 68 -16.08 -3.25 -7.83
N GLY A 69 -16.98 -4.14 -7.42
CA GLY A 69 -16.86 -5.61 -7.48
C GLY A 69 -16.72 -6.27 -8.87
N GLU A 70 -16.19 -5.55 -9.87
CA GLU A 70 -15.80 -6.08 -11.16
C GLU A 70 -14.26 -6.02 -11.31
N PRO A 71 -13.58 -7.16 -11.55
CA PRO A 71 -12.12 -7.23 -11.66
C PRO A 71 -11.49 -6.27 -12.69
N ASP A 72 -12.19 -6.01 -13.80
CA ASP A 72 -11.71 -5.15 -14.90
C ASP A 72 -11.82 -3.64 -14.62
N ASN A 73 -12.41 -3.25 -13.49
CA ASN A 73 -12.72 -1.85 -13.22
C ASN A 73 -11.47 -1.02 -12.89
N TYR A 74 -10.48 -1.61 -12.20
CA TYR A 74 -9.33 -0.84 -11.74
C TYR A 74 -8.45 -0.31 -12.88
N LEU A 75 -8.13 -1.15 -13.88
CA LEU A 75 -7.35 -0.70 -15.04
C LEU A 75 -8.03 0.43 -15.83
N ARG A 76 -9.36 0.48 -15.80
CA ARG A 76 -10.16 1.54 -16.45
C ARG A 76 -10.15 2.85 -15.65
N SER A 77 -10.12 2.78 -14.33
CA SER A 77 -10.13 3.96 -13.45
C SER A 77 -8.80 4.72 -13.42
N ILE A 78 -7.67 4.03 -13.60
CA ILE A 78 -6.34 4.65 -13.53
C ILE A 78 -5.99 5.48 -14.79
N GLU A 79 -4.97 6.32 -14.71
CA GLU A 79 -4.54 7.14 -15.84
C GLU A 79 -3.85 6.30 -16.94
N SER A 80 -3.92 6.76 -18.19
CA SER A 80 -3.26 6.11 -19.34
C SER A 80 -1.75 5.94 -19.14
N ALA A 81 -1.12 6.86 -18.40
CA ALA A 81 0.30 6.78 -18.07
C ALA A 81 0.64 5.60 -17.13
N ALA A 82 -0.28 5.13 -16.29
CA ALA A 82 -0.07 3.95 -15.46
C ALA A 82 -0.13 2.69 -16.32
N ARG A 83 -1.17 2.59 -17.15
CA ARG A 83 -1.32 1.49 -18.12
C ARG A 83 -0.13 1.37 -19.07
N ARG A 84 0.43 2.50 -19.54
CA ARG A 84 1.64 2.48 -20.39
C ARG A 84 2.86 1.93 -19.64
N ASN A 85 3.03 2.28 -18.37
CA ASN A 85 4.13 1.74 -17.56
C ASN A 85 3.98 0.24 -17.33
N TYR A 86 2.77 -0.22 -17.00
CA TYR A 86 2.45 -1.64 -16.89
C TYR A 86 2.79 -2.40 -18.19
N LYS A 87 2.29 -1.93 -19.34
CA LYS A 87 2.58 -2.53 -20.65
C LYS A 87 4.08 -2.52 -20.98
N LYS A 88 4.81 -1.48 -20.58
CA LYS A 88 6.28 -1.43 -20.70
C LYS A 88 6.92 -2.54 -19.88
N SER A 89 6.53 -2.72 -18.62
CA SER A 89 7.05 -3.78 -17.76
C SER A 89 6.78 -5.16 -18.35
N CYS A 90 5.56 -5.43 -18.84
CA CYS A 90 5.24 -6.71 -19.50
C CYS A 90 6.15 -6.96 -20.71
N ARG A 91 6.35 -5.95 -21.58
CA ARG A 91 7.23 -6.07 -22.76
C ARG A 91 8.69 -6.33 -22.39
N LEU A 92 9.13 -5.85 -21.24
CA LEU A 92 10.49 -6.06 -20.74
C LEU A 92 10.65 -7.37 -19.94
N GLY A 93 9.63 -8.23 -19.94
CA GLY A 93 9.69 -9.57 -19.34
C GLY A 93 9.42 -9.62 -17.84
N TYR A 94 9.01 -8.51 -17.21
CA TYR A 94 8.67 -8.52 -15.79
C TYR A 94 7.31 -9.21 -15.56
N GLY A 95 7.22 -9.99 -14.49
CA GLY A 95 6.00 -10.63 -14.01
C GLY A 95 5.66 -10.21 -12.58
N PHE A 96 4.37 -10.15 -12.26
CA PHE A 96 3.85 -9.97 -10.90
C PHE A 96 3.55 -11.33 -10.27
N GLY A 97 3.78 -11.47 -8.97
CA GLY A 97 3.37 -12.67 -8.23
C GLY A 97 3.40 -12.50 -6.72
N LEU A 98 2.71 -13.41 -6.02
CA LEU A 98 2.92 -13.65 -4.59
C LEU A 98 4.33 -14.23 -4.39
N ILE A 99 5.03 -13.79 -3.34
CA ILE A 99 6.37 -14.28 -3.04
C ILE A 99 6.48 -14.80 -1.60
N ASP A 100 7.34 -15.79 -1.39
CA ASP A 100 7.90 -16.05 -0.08
C ASP A 100 8.99 -15.00 0.18
N TYR A 101 8.72 -14.06 1.09
CA TYR A 101 9.67 -13.01 1.45
C TYR A 101 11.05 -13.56 1.84
N ASN A 102 11.08 -14.70 2.55
CA ASN A 102 12.33 -15.28 3.05
C ASN A 102 13.16 -15.94 1.94
N ALA A 103 12.54 -16.34 0.83
CA ALA A 103 13.25 -16.86 -0.34
C ALA A 103 14.00 -15.77 -1.14
N HIS A 104 13.71 -14.49 -0.89
CA HIS A 104 14.24 -13.36 -1.68
C HIS A 104 15.03 -12.34 -0.86
N LEU A 105 15.54 -12.68 0.33
CA LEU A 105 16.24 -11.74 1.22
C LEU A 105 17.43 -11.01 0.55
N ALA A 106 18.18 -11.70 -0.32
CA ALA A 106 19.30 -11.12 -1.05
C ALA A 106 18.84 -10.02 -2.01
N ASP A 107 17.82 -10.31 -2.84
CA ASP A 107 17.28 -9.33 -3.77
C ASP A 107 16.58 -8.17 -3.04
N ILE A 108 15.85 -8.45 -1.94
CA ILE A 108 15.24 -7.42 -1.09
C ILE A 108 16.31 -6.48 -0.54
N THR A 109 17.44 -7.04 -0.08
CA THR A 109 18.59 -6.26 0.38
C THR A 109 19.12 -5.35 -0.74
N ALA A 110 19.29 -5.88 -1.95
CA ALA A 110 19.71 -5.10 -3.11
C ALA A 110 18.72 -3.96 -3.43
N ILE A 111 17.42 -4.25 -3.43
CA ILE A 111 16.35 -3.24 -3.64
C ILE A 111 16.44 -2.11 -2.61
N LEU A 112 16.57 -2.45 -1.32
CA LEU A 112 16.63 -1.46 -0.24
C LEU A 112 17.89 -0.59 -0.36
N ARG A 113 19.03 -1.17 -0.76
CA ARG A 113 20.32 -0.47 -0.94
C ARG A 113 20.42 0.34 -2.23
N SER A 114 19.59 0.05 -3.23
CA SER A 114 19.70 0.67 -4.56
C SER A 114 19.49 2.20 -4.60
N ALA A 115 18.94 2.81 -3.54
CA ALA A 115 18.78 4.27 -3.48
C ALA A 115 18.95 4.82 -2.05
N PRO A 116 19.89 5.76 -1.80
CA PRO A 116 20.08 6.39 -0.49
C PRO A 116 18.93 7.32 -0.10
N VAL A 117 18.18 7.83 -1.10
CA VAL A 117 17.06 8.75 -0.89
C VAL A 117 15.85 8.24 -1.65
N ARG A 118 14.71 8.13 -0.96
CA ARG A 118 13.42 7.82 -1.58
C ARG A 118 12.37 8.83 -1.13
N GLN A 119 11.57 9.31 -2.08
CA GLN A 119 10.49 10.27 -1.84
C GLN A 119 10.94 11.56 -1.11
N GLY A 120 12.20 11.97 -1.31
CA GLY A 120 12.79 13.14 -0.66
C GLY A 120 13.23 12.92 0.78
N ARG A 121 13.34 11.67 1.25
CA ARG A 121 13.86 11.30 2.57
C ARG A 121 15.02 10.35 2.44
N ALA A 122 16.03 10.51 3.30
CA ALA A 122 17.08 9.53 3.45
C ALA A 122 16.46 8.20 3.91
N MET A 123 16.92 7.11 3.31
CA MET A 123 16.59 5.77 3.76
C MET A 123 17.28 5.47 5.11
N PRO A 124 16.71 4.61 5.96
CA PRO A 124 17.35 4.21 7.22
C PRO A 124 18.79 3.71 7.00
N ALA A 125 19.71 4.15 7.85
CA ALA A 125 21.13 3.78 7.74
C ALA A 125 21.33 2.25 7.79
N ASP A 126 20.52 1.55 8.59
CA ASP A 126 20.56 0.10 8.74
C ASP A 126 20.35 -0.67 7.43
N PHE A 127 19.65 -0.11 6.44
CA PHE A 127 19.48 -0.77 5.14
C PHE A 127 20.79 -0.87 4.35
N PHE A 128 21.75 0.02 4.62
CA PHE A 128 23.06 0.01 3.96
C PHE A 128 24.11 -0.78 4.73
N THR A 129 23.86 -1.11 6.00
CA THR A 129 24.82 -1.77 6.88
C THR A 129 24.42 -3.18 7.27
N ARG A 130 23.14 -3.56 7.09
CA ARG A 130 22.61 -4.89 7.43
C ARG A 130 21.81 -5.45 6.26
N ASP A 131 21.81 -6.77 6.16
CA ASP A 131 20.97 -7.47 5.19
C ASP A 131 19.51 -7.50 5.69
N ALA A 132 18.57 -7.71 4.76
CA ALA A 132 17.17 -7.84 5.09
C ALA A 132 16.96 -9.01 6.06
N ALA A 133 16.30 -8.72 7.19
CA ALA A 133 15.97 -9.73 8.18
C ALA A 133 14.80 -10.60 7.70
N PRO A 134 14.76 -11.90 8.07
CA PRO A 134 13.63 -12.77 7.75
C PRO A 134 12.33 -12.28 8.39
N SER A 135 11.22 -12.53 7.70
CA SER A 135 9.88 -12.36 8.24
C SER A 135 9.44 -13.64 8.94
N ASN A 136 8.85 -13.49 10.12
CA ASN A 136 8.25 -14.59 10.89
C ASN A 136 6.72 -14.49 10.89
N ASN A 137 6.14 -13.80 9.91
CA ASN A 137 4.69 -13.72 9.79
C ASN A 137 4.14 -15.12 9.50
N PRO A 138 3.17 -15.61 10.28
CA PRO A 138 2.52 -16.89 9.99
C PRO A 138 1.71 -16.79 8.71
N PRO A 139 1.45 -17.90 8.00
CA PRO A 139 0.55 -17.91 6.86
C PRO A 139 -0.90 -17.68 7.32
N SER A 140 -1.69 -17.00 6.50
CA SER A 140 -3.10 -16.78 6.80
C SER A 140 -3.93 -18.01 6.49
N ARG A 141 -5.01 -18.20 7.25
CA ARG A 141 -6.08 -19.17 7.00
C ARG A 141 -7.38 -18.50 6.57
N SER A 142 -7.35 -17.20 6.30
CA SER A 142 -8.54 -16.38 6.02
C SER A 142 -8.29 -15.43 4.85
N ALA A 143 -9.28 -15.32 3.97
CA ALA A 143 -9.30 -14.29 2.93
C ALA A 143 -9.64 -12.89 3.51
N LEU A 144 -10.18 -12.80 4.73
CA LEU A 144 -10.57 -11.53 5.37
C LEU A 144 -9.40 -10.83 6.07
N HIS A 145 -8.42 -11.61 6.53
CA HIS A 145 -7.26 -11.09 7.26
C HIS A 145 -6.01 -11.79 6.79
N ASP A 146 -5.14 -11.06 6.13
CA ASP A 146 -3.91 -11.60 5.54
C ASP A 146 -2.80 -10.55 5.56
N TYR A 147 -1.56 -11.00 5.36
CA TYR A 147 -0.39 -10.14 5.24
C TYR A 147 0.50 -10.60 4.08
N PRO A 148 0.00 -10.56 2.83
CA PRO A 148 0.72 -11.10 1.69
C PRO A 148 1.93 -10.23 1.32
N TYR A 149 2.96 -10.90 0.82
CA TYR A 149 4.11 -10.27 0.16
C TYR A 149 4.02 -10.51 -1.34
N PHE A 150 4.19 -9.44 -2.11
CA PHE A 150 4.17 -9.47 -3.56
C PHE A 150 5.51 -9.05 -4.14
N GLY A 151 5.81 -9.58 -5.32
CA GLY A 151 7.05 -9.37 -6.04
C GLY A 151 6.85 -9.01 -7.51
N ILE A 152 7.76 -8.21 -8.04
CA ILE A 152 8.00 -8.10 -9.49
C ILE A 152 9.26 -8.88 -9.81
N LEU A 153 9.10 -9.96 -10.56
CA LEU A 153 10.18 -10.89 -10.87
C LEU A 153 10.55 -10.79 -12.35
N ARG A 154 11.82 -11.04 -12.65
CA ARG A 154 12.32 -11.29 -14.00
C ARG A 154 13.62 -12.09 -13.90
N ASP A 155 13.85 -13.05 -14.79
CA ASP A 155 15.10 -13.83 -14.85
C ASP A 155 15.51 -14.47 -13.50
N GLY A 156 14.53 -14.91 -12.71
CA GLY A 156 14.75 -15.50 -11.38
C GLY A 156 15.04 -14.52 -10.24
N HIS A 157 15.12 -13.21 -10.53
CA HIS A 157 15.39 -12.16 -9.54
C HIS A 157 14.18 -11.31 -9.23
N LEU A 158 14.13 -10.80 -7.99
CA LEU A 158 13.15 -9.84 -7.52
C LEU A 158 13.66 -8.39 -7.75
N TYR A 159 12.84 -7.57 -8.42
CA TYR A 159 13.16 -6.17 -8.76
C TYR A 159 12.27 -5.15 -8.05
N ALA A 160 11.15 -5.58 -7.49
CA ALA A 160 10.33 -4.79 -6.60
C ALA A 160 9.57 -5.71 -5.65
N PHE A 161 9.28 -5.24 -4.44
CA PHE A 161 8.48 -5.97 -3.48
C PHE A 161 7.51 -5.05 -2.74
N ALA A 162 6.41 -5.63 -2.27
CA ALA A 162 5.42 -4.95 -1.47
C ALA A 162 4.86 -5.89 -0.40
N SER A 163 4.45 -5.33 0.73
CA SER A 163 3.62 -6.02 1.71
C SER A 163 2.30 -5.29 1.86
N CYS A 164 1.22 -6.05 2.02
CA CYS A 164 -0.10 -5.51 2.24
C CYS A 164 -0.69 -6.02 3.55
N LEU A 165 -1.42 -5.18 4.26
CA LEU A 165 -2.34 -5.60 5.31
C LEU A 165 -3.73 -5.76 4.69
N VAL A 166 -4.27 -6.97 4.71
CA VAL A 166 -5.69 -7.23 4.43
C VAL A 166 -6.41 -7.33 5.77
N ALA A 167 -7.46 -6.53 5.96
CA ALA A 167 -8.24 -6.46 7.18
C ALA A 167 -9.70 -6.09 6.89
N GLY A 168 -10.56 -7.10 6.81
CA GLY A 168 -11.99 -6.93 6.50
C GLY A 168 -12.19 -6.22 5.16
N GLU A 169 -12.71 -5.00 5.20
CA GLU A 169 -12.98 -4.21 3.99
C GLU A 169 -11.73 -3.49 3.41
N LEU A 170 -10.59 -3.57 4.09
CA LEU A 170 -9.37 -2.85 3.73
C LEU A 170 -8.30 -3.79 3.16
N CYS A 171 -7.65 -3.37 2.08
CA CYS A 171 -6.29 -3.78 1.78
C CYS A 171 -5.39 -2.55 1.73
N SER A 172 -4.40 -2.46 2.61
CA SER A 172 -3.47 -1.32 2.71
C SER A 172 -2.07 -1.73 2.29
N ILE A 173 -1.47 -0.98 1.35
CA ILE A 173 -0.04 -1.14 1.02
C ILE A 173 0.78 -0.59 2.19
N GLU A 174 1.43 -1.48 2.92
CA GLU A 174 2.25 -1.14 4.09
C GLU A 174 3.68 -0.81 3.67
N THR A 175 4.24 -1.63 2.77
CA THR A 175 5.58 -1.42 2.20
C THR A 175 5.53 -1.57 0.70
N ILE A 176 6.27 -0.73 -0.03
CA ILE A 176 6.49 -0.89 -1.47
C ILE A 176 7.82 -0.27 -1.89
N TYR A 177 8.70 -1.09 -2.46
CA TYR A 177 9.99 -0.66 -2.97
C TYR A 177 10.28 -1.30 -4.33
N GLY A 178 10.94 -0.56 -5.20
CA GLY A 178 11.50 -1.06 -6.46
C GLY A 178 12.97 -0.70 -6.57
N HIS A 179 13.77 -1.57 -7.18
CA HIS A 179 15.18 -1.32 -7.44
C HIS A 179 15.35 -0.05 -8.28
N ALA A 180 16.25 0.84 -7.86
CA ALA A 180 16.41 2.18 -8.46
C ALA A 180 16.56 2.13 -9.99
N ASP A 181 17.43 1.26 -10.48
CA ASP A 181 17.73 1.10 -11.91
C ASP A 181 16.54 0.56 -12.73
N HIS A 182 15.57 -0.04 -12.07
CA HIS A 182 14.41 -0.67 -12.71
C HIS A 182 13.11 0.15 -12.53
N LEU A 183 13.16 1.27 -11.79
CA LEU A 183 11.98 2.13 -11.60
C LEU A 183 11.43 2.68 -12.91
N ALA A 184 12.32 3.03 -13.85
CA ALA A 184 11.94 3.53 -15.17
C ALA A 184 11.22 2.47 -16.02
N ASP A 185 11.36 1.19 -15.69
CA ASP A 185 10.72 0.09 -16.41
C ASP A 185 9.27 -0.15 -16.03
N GLY A 186 8.80 0.53 -14.96
CA GLY A 186 7.42 0.46 -14.52
C GLY A 186 7.14 -0.61 -13.47
N VAL A 187 8.17 -1.15 -12.81
CA VAL A 187 8.01 -2.22 -11.79
C VAL A 187 7.06 -1.83 -10.65
N VAL A 188 7.10 -0.58 -10.15
CA VAL A 188 6.16 -0.11 -9.11
C VAL A 188 4.74 0.04 -9.65
N PRO A 189 4.51 0.68 -10.82
CA PRO A 189 3.21 0.62 -11.50
C PRO A 189 2.63 -0.78 -11.69
N MET A 190 3.47 -1.74 -12.12
CA MET A 190 3.06 -3.13 -12.29
C MET A 190 2.66 -3.75 -10.95
N MET A 191 3.44 -3.50 -9.89
CA MET A 191 3.12 -3.97 -8.54
C MET A 191 1.73 -3.50 -8.09
N ILE A 192 1.45 -2.19 -8.18
CA ILE A 192 0.18 -1.62 -7.71
C ILE A 192 -1.02 -2.22 -8.45
N ILE A 193 -0.90 -2.40 -9.76
CA ILE A 193 -1.95 -2.97 -10.61
C ILE A 193 -2.13 -4.46 -10.31
N GLY A 194 -1.05 -5.23 -10.23
CA GLY A 194 -1.10 -6.66 -9.92
C GLY A 194 -1.72 -6.94 -8.54
N ILE A 195 -1.40 -6.11 -7.53
CA ILE A 195 -2.03 -6.20 -6.21
C ILE A 195 -3.55 -5.99 -6.31
N ALA A 196 -4.01 -5.00 -7.07
CA ALA A 196 -5.45 -4.76 -7.24
C ALA A 196 -6.16 -5.93 -7.92
N GLU A 197 -5.57 -6.51 -8.96
CA GLU A 197 -6.08 -7.72 -9.64
C GLU A 197 -6.11 -8.92 -8.69
N TRP A 198 -5.06 -9.08 -7.87
CA TRP A 198 -4.98 -10.12 -6.85
C TRP A 198 -6.10 -9.98 -5.81
N ILE A 199 -6.27 -8.79 -5.24
CA ILE A 199 -7.29 -8.49 -4.24
C ILE A 199 -8.69 -8.77 -4.77
N ALA A 200 -9.00 -8.31 -5.99
CA ALA A 200 -10.31 -8.53 -6.61
C ALA A 200 -10.67 -10.01 -6.75
N THR A 201 -9.66 -10.88 -6.85
CA THR A 201 -9.84 -12.32 -7.03
C THR A 201 -9.81 -13.10 -5.71
N HIS A 202 -8.90 -12.75 -4.80
CA HIS A 202 -8.59 -13.55 -3.61
C HIS A 202 -9.15 -12.98 -2.31
N HIS A 203 -9.56 -11.70 -2.30
CA HIS A 203 -10.06 -11.00 -1.13
C HIS A 203 -11.37 -10.24 -1.46
N PRO A 204 -12.47 -10.95 -1.79
CA PRO A 204 -13.70 -10.37 -2.33
C PRO A 204 -14.42 -9.40 -1.37
N ASP A 205 -14.16 -9.50 -0.07
CA ASP A 205 -14.70 -8.58 0.94
C ASP A 205 -13.98 -7.23 1.00
N VAL A 206 -12.80 -7.11 0.37
CA VAL A 206 -12.06 -5.85 0.32
C VAL A 206 -12.81 -4.86 -0.58
N ARG A 207 -13.20 -3.74 0.02
CA ARG A 207 -13.88 -2.62 -0.66
C ARG A 207 -12.94 -1.46 -0.93
N TYR A 208 -11.88 -1.34 -0.13
CA TYR A 208 -10.97 -0.21 -0.15
C TYR A 208 -9.53 -0.69 -0.33
N TYR A 209 -8.97 -0.41 -1.49
CA TYR A 209 -7.54 -0.57 -1.73
C TYR A 209 -6.83 0.75 -1.42
N ALA A 210 -5.91 0.74 -0.46
CA ALA A 210 -5.36 1.94 0.14
C ALA A 210 -3.85 2.05 -0.06
N TYR A 211 -3.39 3.30 -0.18
CA TYR A 211 -1.97 3.61 -0.21
C TYR A 211 -1.65 4.80 0.69
N GLY A 212 -1.69 4.57 2.00
CA GLY A 212 -1.30 5.53 3.05
C GLY A 212 -1.95 6.91 2.94
N THR A 213 -1.31 7.93 3.51
CA THR A 213 -1.87 9.30 3.59
C THR A 213 -1.49 10.16 2.38
N TYR A 214 -2.45 10.96 1.92
CA TYR A 214 -2.30 11.90 0.81
C TYR A 214 -1.66 13.21 1.29
N PHE A 215 -2.16 13.76 2.38
CA PHE A 215 -1.62 14.96 3.00
C PHE A 215 -0.34 14.64 3.75
N GLY A 216 0.66 15.53 3.64
CA GLY A 216 2.01 15.28 4.16
C GLY A 216 2.93 14.54 3.18
N ALA A 217 2.38 13.98 2.09
CA ALA A 217 3.15 13.50 0.95
C ALA A 217 3.63 14.66 0.06
N THR A 218 4.74 14.46 -0.66
CA THR A 218 5.25 15.43 -1.65
C THR A 218 4.27 15.56 -2.83
N ASP A 219 4.34 16.67 -3.55
CA ASP A 219 3.45 16.89 -4.72
C ASP A 219 3.64 15.81 -5.79
N THR A 220 4.87 15.30 -5.95
CA THR A 220 5.17 14.17 -6.83
C THR A 220 4.47 12.90 -6.36
N MET A 221 4.48 12.60 -5.06
CA MET A 221 3.79 11.45 -4.51
C MET A 221 2.26 11.58 -4.59
N GLN A 222 1.72 12.77 -4.38
CA GLN A 222 0.29 13.04 -4.58
C GLN A 222 -0.13 12.81 -6.04
N ARG A 223 0.65 13.30 -7.01
CA ARG A 223 0.43 13.01 -8.44
C ARG A 223 0.51 11.52 -8.73
N PHE A 224 1.50 10.84 -8.15
CA PHE A 224 1.64 9.40 -8.29
C PHE A 224 0.41 8.66 -7.78
N LYS A 225 -0.10 8.98 -6.57
CA LYS A 225 -1.32 8.36 -6.03
C LYS A 225 -2.55 8.56 -6.92
N ARG A 226 -2.78 9.79 -7.40
CA ARG A 226 -3.89 10.10 -8.32
C ARG A 226 -3.81 9.33 -9.63
N LYS A 227 -2.60 9.12 -10.16
CA LYS A 227 -2.35 8.34 -11.37
C LYS A 227 -2.90 6.90 -11.26
N PHE A 228 -2.97 6.37 -10.04
CA PHE A 228 -3.50 5.04 -9.69
C PHE A 228 -4.90 5.10 -9.02
N ASP A 229 -5.61 6.20 -9.18
CA ASP A 229 -6.95 6.44 -8.62
C ASP A 229 -7.03 6.34 -7.08
N PHE A 230 -5.91 6.47 -6.37
CA PHE A 230 -5.91 6.64 -4.92
C PHE A 230 -6.26 8.09 -4.58
N LYS A 231 -7.52 8.32 -4.21
CA LYS A 231 -8.04 9.64 -3.89
C LYS A 231 -8.09 9.85 -2.38
N PRO A 232 -7.84 11.07 -1.88
CA PRO A 232 -7.95 11.36 -0.46
C PRO A 232 -9.42 11.29 -0.02
N HIS A 233 -9.66 10.61 1.10
CA HIS A 233 -10.97 10.53 1.74
C HIS A 233 -10.89 10.95 3.21
N ARG A 234 -12.04 11.26 3.79
CA ARG A 234 -12.23 11.27 5.24
C ARG A 234 -12.65 9.88 5.69
N ALA A 235 -11.77 9.15 6.36
CA ALA A 235 -12.03 7.78 6.79
C ALA A 235 -12.58 7.73 8.22
N ARG A 236 -13.69 7.00 8.38
CA ARG A 236 -14.21 6.54 9.66
C ARG A 236 -13.82 5.08 9.84
N TRP A 237 -13.07 4.80 10.89
CA TRP A 237 -12.60 3.46 11.22
C TRP A 237 -13.59 2.76 12.16
N VAL A 238 -13.95 1.52 11.82
CA VAL A 238 -14.72 0.60 12.66
C VAL A 238 -13.85 -0.62 12.92
N LEU A 239 -13.59 -0.93 14.19
CA LEU A 239 -12.77 -2.09 14.55
C LEU A 239 -13.51 -3.40 14.24
N GLY A 240 -14.81 -3.47 14.57
CA GLY A 240 -15.64 -4.64 14.31
C GLY A 240 -15.29 -5.81 15.22
N ASP A 241 -15.09 -5.52 16.50
CA ASP A 241 -14.81 -6.44 17.61
C ASP A 241 -16.08 -6.88 18.35
#